data_AF-A0AAD6A1F7-F1
#
_entry.id   AF-A0AAD6A1F7-F1
#
_cell.length_a   1.000
_cell.length_b   1.000
_cell.length_c   1.000
_cell.angle_alpha   90.00
_cell.angle_beta   90.00
_cell.angle_gamma   90.00
#
_symmetry.space_group_name_H-M   'P 1'
#
loop_
_entity.id
_entity.type
_entity.pdbx_description
1 polymer ?
#
loop_
_entity_poly.entity_id
_entity_poly.type
_entity_poly.pdbx_seq_one_letter_code
_entity_poly.pdbx_strand_id
1 'polypeptide(L)'
;MECAAKGIVSTPCEPGPPTRRCGMCGAVSYCSPSHQKLHWGYHKEECGRFQEQMRKAPLLSDFPFTFSDQLSLQENCAFLESMGLHLRGMWKYECSCRFKLPSFDQSSDSWCLPSLLCPCTDPETDLKNSIKSWKEYYDWRCLPLHSPVSVLLHWPLTVYHSIQLCLSRTPLSEAGNKLNIHYLGPEREISQILVFSELRALLPGVSIHIEFVGPAVPLSRDGETRNFNKYAHCSEADCSCKSSYDNSSQNSSSLKGTLTLKLRKGLYHEVYSDITRDTKPNIIVAPNAGIAAYPTWLPTLEIIKRMGVPAVFTDYCEEAAYLASHCIGSILGRAPEPIQVNPFRQPVPVEETALNLPCYSNCFIFGSQTC
;
A
#
# COMPACT_ATOMS: atom_id res chain seq x y z
N MET A 1 -18.29 13.33 -1.56
CA MET A 1 -17.79 14.44 -2.43
C MET A 1 -18.10 15.82 -1.85
N GLU A 2 -17.12 16.72 -1.82
CA GLU A 2 -17.30 18.13 -1.46
C GLU A 2 -17.42 19.06 -2.68
N CYS A 3 -18.00 20.25 -2.50
CA CYS A 3 -18.07 21.26 -3.56
C CYS A 3 -16.67 21.86 -3.77
N ALA A 4 -16.15 21.81 -4.99
CA ALA A 4 -14.81 22.31 -5.31
C ALA A 4 -14.64 23.83 -5.06
N ALA A 5 -15.73 24.59 -5.02
CA ALA A 5 -15.68 26.02 -4.71
C ALA A 5 -15.68 26.33 -3.19
N LYS A 6 -15.91 25.32 -2.34
CA LYS A 6 -16.03 25.48 -0.89
C LYS A 6 -14.73 26.08 -0.32
N GLY A 7 -14.84 27.18 0.41
CA GLY A 7 -13.70 27.88 1.01
C GLY A 7 -12.92 28.77 0.04
N ILE A 8 -13.14 28.66 -1.28
CA ILE A 8 -12.55 29.55 -2.29
C ILE A 8 -13.46 30.74 -2.57
N VAL A 9 -14.78 30.52 -2.53
CA VAL A 9 -15.77 31.57 -2.79
C VAL A 9 -16.44 32.05 -1.50
N SER A 10 -16.80 33.33 -1.45
CA SER A 10 -17.46 33.95 -0.28
C SER A 10 -18.92 33.49 -0.11
N THR A 11 -19.57 33.04 -1.18
CA THR A 11 -20.95 32.55 -1.12
C THR A 11 -21.01 31.16 -0.48
N PRO A 12 -21.96 30.91 0.44
CA PRO A 12 -22.08 29.61 1.10
C PRO A 12 -22.45 28.52 0.08
N CYS A 13 -22.06 27.27 0.39
CA CYS A 13 -22.50 26.10 -0.38
C CYS A 13 -24.01 25.87 -0.20
N GLU A 14 -24.67 25.44 -1.27
CA GLU A 14 -26.06 24.97 -1.19
C GLU A 14 -26.16 23.71 -0.30
N PRO A 15 -27.29 23.50 0.40
CA PRO A 15 -27.50 22.30 1.22
C PRO A 15 -27.45 21.01 0.40
N GLY A 16 -26.84 19.98 0.97
CA GLY A 16 -26.74 18.64 0.36
C GLY A 16 -25.45 18.40 -0.42
N PRO A 17 -25.24 17.17 -0.91
CA PRO A 17 -24.03 16.81 -1.64
C PRO A 17 -23.99 17.49 -3.01
N PRO A 18 -22.80 17.85 -3.52
CA PRO A 18 -22.64 18.40 -4.85
C PRO A 18 -22.92 17.34 -5.91
N THR A 19 -23.93 17.57 -6.75
CA THR A 19 -24.38 16.61 -7.77
C THR A 19 -23.90 16.97 -9.18
N ARG A 20 -23.43 18.20 -9.41
CA ARG A 20 -22.96 18.66 -10.71
C ARG A 20 -21.48 18.38 -10.86
N ARG A 21 -21.06 17.82 -11.98
CA ARG A 21 -19.64 17.63 -12.32
C ARG A 21 -19.20 18.61 -13.41
N CYS A 22 -17.92 18.93 -13.46
CA CYS A 22 -17.35 19.61 -14.63
C CYS A 22 -17.59 18.76 -15.88
N GLY A 23 -18.23 19.35 -16.90
CA GLY A 23 -18.61 18.60 -18.11
C GLY A 23 -17.43 18.13 -18.97
N MET A 24 -16.24 18.70 -18.77
CA MET A 24 -15.03 18.34 -19.54
C MET A 24 -14.23 17.23 -18.86
N CYS A 25 -13.79 17.46 -17.62
CA CYS A 25 -12.96 16.51 -16.91
C CYS A 25 -13.75 15.48 -16.09
N GLY A 26 -14.96 15.80 -15.65
CA GLY A 26 -15.75 14.93 -14.77
C GLY A 26 -15.22 14.77 -13.34
N ALA A 27 -14.00 15.24 -13.03
CA ALA A 27 -13.33 15.00 -11.75
C ALA A 27 -13.83 15.91 -10.61
N VAL A 28 -14.17 17.17 -10.88
CA VAL A 28 -14.61 18.12 -9.82
C VAL A 28 -16.13 18.22 -9.73
N SER A 29 -16.65 18.33 -8.50
CA SER A 29 -18.08 18.47 -8.22
C SER A 29 -18.46 19.85 -7.69
N TYR A 30 -19.66 20.32 -7.99
CA TYR A 30 -20.23 21.61 -7.57
C TYR A 30 -21.64 21.43 -7.02
N CYS A 31 -21.99 22.22 -6.00
CA CYS A 31 -23.37 22.28 -5.53
C CYS A 31 -24.26 23.12 -6.45
N SER A 32 -23.71 24.13 -7.14
CA SER A 32 -24.47 25.03 -8.01
C SER A 32 -23.72 25.47 -9.28
N PRO A 33 -24.42 25.95 -10.32
CA PRO A 33 -23.79 26.55 -11.51
C PRO A 33 -23.00 27.82 -11.20
N SER A 34 -23.37 28.58 -10.16
CA SER A 34 -22.64 29.79 -9.77
C SER A 34 -21.26 29.43 -9.21
N HIS A 35 -21.19 28.41 -8.35
CA HIS A 35 -19.94 27.89 -7.79
C HIS A 35 -19.01 27.33 -8.88
N GLN A 36 -19.57 26.65 -9.89
CA GLN A 36 -18.81 26.20 -11.04
C GLN A 36 -18.16 27.37 -11.81
N LYS A 37 -18.93 28.44 -12.09
CA LYS A 37 -18.42 29.62 -12.80
C LYS A 37 -17.31 30.33 -12.00
N LEU A 38 -17.48 30.46 -10.69
CA LEU A 38 -16.52 31.13 -9.82
C LEU A 38 -15.22 30.32 -9.67
N HIS A 39 -15.32 28.99 -9.58
CA HIS A 39 -14.15 28.11 -9.46
C HIS A 39 -13.35 27.98 -10.77
N TRP A 40 -13.93 28.33 -11.92
CA TRP A 40 -13.29 28.14 -13.23
C TRP A 40 -11.92 28.81 -13.34
N GLY A 41 -11.71 29.95 -12.69
CA GLY A 41 -10.42 30.65 -12.68
C GLY A 41 -9.26 29.81 -12.11
N TYR A 42 -9.54 28.93 -11.16
CA TYR A 42 -8.57 28.02 -10.54
C TYR A 42 -8.50 26.70 -11.31
N HIS A 43 -9.66 26.14 -11.64
CA HIS A 43 -9.77 24.82 -12.27
C HIS A 43 -9.25 24.75 -13.71
N LYS A 44 -9.26 25.87 -14.45
CA LYS A 44 -9.00 25.88 -15.90
C LYS A 44 -7.67 25.21 -16.27
N GLU A 45 -6.62 25.43 -15.49
CA GLU A 45 -5.29 24.88 -15.75
C GLU A 45 -5.20 23.39 -15.42
N GLU A 46 -5.99 22.93 -14.45
CA GLU A 46 -6.02 21.52 -14.02
C GLU A 46 -6.98 20.67 -14.85
N CYS A 47 -7.99 21.29 -15.47
CA CYS A 47 -9.09 20.59 -16.13
C CYS A 47 -8.63 19.60 -17.20
N GLY A 48 -7.68 20.00 -18.05
CA GLY A 48 -7.13 19.12 -19.10
C GLY A 48 -6.38 17.93 -18.51
N ARG A 49 -5.62 18.16 -17.43
CA ARG A 49 -4.87 17.10 -16.72
C ARG A 49 -5.82 16.11 -16.04
N PHE A 50 -6.85 16.59 -15.34
CA PHE A 50 -7.87 15.72 -14.73
C PHE A 50 -8.63 14.93 -15.79
N GLN A 51 -8.91 15.52 -16.95
CA GLN A 51 -9.55 14.80 -18.05
C GLN A 51 -8.70 13.61 -18.49
N GLU A 52 -7.39 13.77 -18.65
CA GLU A 52 -6.49 12.67 -19.01
C GLU A 52 -6.42 11.59 -17.92
N GLN A 53 -6.31 11.99 -16.65
CA GLN A 53 -6.32 11.06 -15.52
C GLN A 53 -7.63 10.25 -15.48
N MET A 54 -8.77 10.90 -15.72
CA MET A 54 -10.09 10.24 -15.78
C MET A 54 -10.20 9.24 -16.93
N ARG A 55 -9.52 9.47 -18.07
CA ARG A 55 -9.50 8.51 -19.18
C ARG A 55 -8.82 7.19 -18.83
N LYS A 56 -7.99 7.17 -17.78
CA LYS A 56 -7.33 5.94 -17.30
C LYS A 56 -8.21 5.08 -16.43
N ALA A 57 -9.42 5.50 -16.06
CA ALA A 57 -10.31 4.72 -15.20
C ALA A 57 -10.45 3.24 -15.62
N PRO A 58 -10.67 2.89 -16.91
CA PRO A 58 -10.80 1.50 -17.34
C PRO A 58 -9.51 0.68 -17.11
N LEU A 59 -8.34 1.29 -17.35
CA LEU A 59 -7.04 0.65 -17.10
C LEU A 59 -6.84 0.39 -15.61
N LEU A 60 -7.26 1.33 -14.75
CA LEU A 60 -7.10 1.22 -13.30
C LEU A 60 -8.06 0.21 -12.66
N SER A 61 -9.21 -0.06 -13.29
CA SER A 61 -10.12 -1.14 -12.90
C SER A 61 -9.80 -2.49 -13.54
N ASP A 62 -8.81 -2.58 -14.43
CA ASP A 62 -8.44 -3.83 -15.08
C ASP A 62 -7.68 -4.74 -14.10
N PHE A 63 -8.40 -5.68 -13.51
CA PHE A 63 -7.90 -6.69 -12.60
C PHE A 63 -8.32 -8.09 -13.08
N PRO A 64 -7.49 -9.12 -12.85
CA PRO A 64 -7.80 -10.48 -13.30
C PRO A 64 -8.83 -11.20 -12.40
N PHE A 65 -9.39 -10.54 -11.38
CA PHE A 65 -10.20 -11.18 -10.36
C PHE A 65 -11.65 -11.36 -10.78
N THR A 66 -12.24 -12.50 -10.40
CA THR A 66 -13.66 -12.77 -10.69
C THR A 66 -14.60 -12.07 -9.71
N PHE A 67 -14.07 -11.50 -8.63
CA PHE A 67 -14.84 -10.72 -7.65
C PHE A 67 -14.82 -9.21 -7.92
N SER A 68 -14.11 -8.74 -8.97
CA SER A 68 -14.00 -7.31 -9.30
C SER A 68 -15.37 -6.64 -9.45
N ASP A 69 -16.36 -7.33 -10.02
CA ASP A 69 -17.72 -6.81 -10.23
C ASP A 69 -18.51 -6.62 -8.91
N GLN A 70 -18.09 -7.28 -7.83
CA GLN A 70 -18.71 -7.16 -6.51
C GLN A 70 -18.12 -6.00 -5.69
N LEU A 71 -17.04 -5.38 -6.17
CA LEU A 71 -16.39 -4.29 -5.47
C LEU A 71 -17.08 -2.97 -5.83
N SER A 72 -17.63 -2.32 -4.81
CA SER A 72 -18.22 -0.99 -4.95
C SER A 72 -17.58 -0.02 -3.95
N LEU A 73 -17.59 1.28 -4.29
CA LEU A 73 -17.00 2.35 -3.48
C LEU A 73 -17.57 2.44 -2.05
N GLN A 74 -18.75 1.87 -1.79
CA GLN A 74 -19.51 2.06 -0.55
C GLN A 74 -19.63 0.80 0.31
N GLU A 75 -19.18 -0.36 -0.17
CA GLU A 75 -19.60 -1.65 0.39
C GLU A 75 -18.47 -2.65 0.64
N ASN A 76 -17.28 -2.19 1.04
CA ASN A 76 -16.20 -3.11 1.48
C ASN A 76 -16.71 -4.11 2.53
N CYS A 77 -17.60 -3.66 3.42
CA CYS A 77 -18.24 -4.53 4.40
C CYS A 77 -19.13 -5.61 3.74
N ALA A 78 -19.95 -5.26 2.75
CA ALA A 78 -20.84 -6.21 2.09
C ALA A 78 -20.05 -7.20 1.22
N PHE A 79 -18.98 -6.75 0.55
CA PHE A 79 -18.04 -7.63 -0.14
C PHE A 79 -17.38 -8.61 0.83
N LEU A 80 -16.86 -8.14 1.97
CA LEU A 80 -16.27 -9.04 2.96
C LEU A 80 -17.32 -9.96 3.60
N GLU A 81 -18.57 -9.52 3.71
CA GLU A 81 -19.68 -10.34 4.19
C GLU A 81 -20.06 -11.44 3.20
N SER A 82 -20.12 -11.15 1.89
CA SER A 82 -20.36 -12.15 0.85
C SER A 82 -19.27 -13.22 0.81
N MET A 83 -18.03 -12.86 1.18
CA MET A 83 -16.90 -13.78 1.30
C MET A 83 -16.80 -14.45 2.69
N GLY A 84 -17.68 -14.12 3.64
CA GLY A 84 -17.64 -14.63 5.01
C GLY A 84 -16.42 -14.18 5.82
N LEU A 85 -15.81 -13.05 5.46
CA LEU A 85 -14.60 -12.46 6.04
C LEU A 85 -14.87 -11.20 6.86
N HIS A 86 -16.09 -10.68 6.81
CA HIS A 86 -16.48 -9.47 7.54
C HIS A 86 -16.10 -9.54 9.01
N LEU A 87 -15.28 -8.58 9.47
CA LEU A 87 -14.80 -8.47 10.85
C LEU A 87 -14.02 -9.70 11.39
N ARG A 88 -13.46 -10.52 10.50
CA ARG A 88 -12.67 -11.70 10.88
C ARG A 88 -11.18 -11.50 10.61
N GLY A 89 -10.36 -12.06 11.48
CA GLY A 89 -8.91 -12.09 11.34
C GLY A 89 -8.28 -10.76 10.95
N MET A 90 -7.42 -10.78 9.92
CA MET A 90 -6.77 -9.59 9.35
C MET A 90 -7.73 -8.70 8.53
N TRP A 91 -8.88 -9.23 8.08
CA TRP A 91 -9.86 -8.53 7.23
C TRP A 91 -10.68 -7.48 7.98
N LYS A 92 -10.78 -7.60 9.31
CA LYS A 92 -11.51 -6.62 10.14
C LYS A 92 -10.99 -5.19 9.97
N TYR A 93 -9.72 -5.03 9.60
CA TYR A 93 -9.11 -3.71 9.38
C TYR A 93 -9.48 -3.08 8.03
N GLU A 94 -10.04 -3.86 7.10
CA GLU A 94 -10.62 -3.34 5.85
C GLU A 94 -12.09 -2.92 6.01
N CYS A 95 -12.73 -3.28 7.13
CA CYS A 95 -14.11 -2.92 7.43
C CYS A 95 -14.22 -1.48 7.96
N SER A 96 -15.11 -0.68 7.38
CA SER A 96 -15.43 0.67 7.89
C SER A 96 -16.21 0.63 9.22
N CYS A 97 -16.95 -0.45 9.48
CA CYS A 97 -17.74 -0.64 10.69
C CYS A 97 -16.94 -1.19 11.88
N ARG A 98 -15.63 -1.42 11.75
CA ARG A 98 -14.79 -2.09 12.77
C ARG A 98 -14.86 -1.47 14.17
N PHE A 99 -15.15 -0.17 14.26
CA PHE A 99 -15.26 0.56 15.51
C PHE A 99 -16.64 0.45 16.19
N LYS A 100 -17.64 -0.13 15.51
CA LYS A 100 -19.02 -0.21 15.99
C LYS A 100 -19.30 -1.41 16.89
N LEU A 101 -18.38 -2.37 17.00
CA LEU A 101 -18.56 -3.57 17.81
C LEU A 101 -17.70 -3.54 19.08
N PRO A 102 -18.23 -4.04 20.22
CA PRO A 102 -17.43 -4.26 21.41
C PRO A 102 -16.29 -5.23 21.09
N SER A 103 -15.16 -5.03 21.77
CA SER A 103 -13.88 -5.71 21.58
C SER A 103 -13.99 -7.24 21.50
N PHE A 104 -14.26 -7.75 20.29
CA PHE A 104 -14.09 -9.15 19.95
C PHE A 104 -12.61 -9.45 19.72
N ASP A 105 -12.26 -10.69 20.07
CA ASP A 105 -10.93 -11.31 20.11
C ASP A 105 -9.82 -10.54 19.37
N GLN A 106 -8.88 -10.01 20.15
CA GLN A 106 -7.87 -9.08 19.69
C GLN A 106 -6.86 -9.73 18.73
N SER A 107 -6.78 -11.06 18.64
CA SER A 107 -5.65 -11.74 18.01
C SER A 107 -6.02 -12.98 17.19
N SER A 108 -6.76 -12.80 16.10
CA SER A 108 -6.75 -13.79 15.02
C SER A 108 -5.87 -13.27 13.88
N ASP A 109 -4.58 -13.46 14.06
CA ASP A 109 -3.49 -13.20 13.12
C ASP A 109 -3.52 -14.27 11.97
N SER A 110 -4.68 -14.44 11.33
CA SER A 110 -5.01 -15.50 10.37
C SER A 110 -5.74 -14.97 9.14
N TRP A 111 -5.60 -15.70 8.03
CA TRP A 111 -6.35 -15.48 6.80
C TRP A 111 -7.85 -15.75 6.92
N CYS A 112 -8.30 -16.56 7.89
CA CYS A 112 -9.71 -17.00 7.96
C CYS A 112 -10.27 -17.59 6.65
N LEU A 113 -9.39 -18.07 5.77
CA LEU A 113 -9.68 -18.67 4.47
C LEU A 113 -9.19 -20.11 4.44
N PRO A 114 -9.82 -21.01 3.66
CA PRO A 114 -9.27 -22.34 3.36
C PRO A 114 -7.86 -22.25 2.78
N SER A 115 -7.02 -23.29 2.95
CA SER A 115 -5.63 -23.29 2.46
C SER A 115 -5.53 -23.05 0.95
N LEU A 116 -6.48 -23.57 0.16
CA LEU A 116 -6.54 -23.35 -1.29
C LEU A 116 -6.74 -21.87 -1.68
N LEU A 117 -7.26 -21.04 -0.78
CA LEU A 117 -7.54 -19.63 -1.04
C LEU A 117 -6.53 -18.69 -0.39
N CYS A 118 -5.49 -19.17 0.27
CA CYS A 118 -4.52 -18.27 0.90
C CYS A 118 -3.09 -18.81 0.91
N PRO A 119 -2.08 -17.93 0.85
CA PRO A 119 -0.68 -18.32 0.94
C PRO A 119 -0.30 -18.63 2.40
N CYS A 120 -0.77 -19.76 2.95
CA CYS A 120 -0.47 -20.17 4.33
C CYS A 120 0.76 -21.08 4.46
N THR A 121 1.34 -21.54 3.34
CA THR A 121 2.52 -22.41 3.27
C THR A 121 3.57 -21.85 2.33
N ASP A 122 4.74 -22.49 2.27
CA ASP A 122 5.74 -22.21 1.23
C ASP A 122 5.15 -22.45 -0.17
N PRO A 123 5.61 -21.72 -1.19
CA PRO A 123 5.18 -21.94 -2.58
C PRO A 123 5.64 -23.32 -3.08
N GLU A 124 4.89 -23.90 -4.03
CA GLU A 124 5.23 -25.21 -4.61
C GLU A 124 6.49 -25.19 -5.48
N THR A 125 6.80 -24.03 -6.06
CA THR A 125 7.94 -23.84 -6.93
C THR A 125 8.72 -22.58 -6.58
N ASP A 126 10.04 -22.66 -6.70
CA ASP A 126 10.91 -21.50 -6.54
C ASP A 126 10.60 -20.43 -7.59
N LEU A 127 10.71 -19.18 -7.18
CA LEU A 127 10.47 -18.06 -8.07
C LEU A 127 11.59 -17.94 -9.12
N LYS A 128 11.32 -18.39 -10.35
CA LYS A 128 12.30 -18.37 -11.44
C LYS A 128 12.45 -17.00 -12.11
N ASN A 129 11.36 -16.24 -12.18
CA ASN A 129 11.28 -14.95 -12.86
C ASN A 129 10.63 -13.92 -11.95
N SER A 130 10.95 -12.65 -12.16
CA SER A 130 10.29 -11.53 -11.47
C SER A 130 8.80 -11.47 -11.82
N ILE A 131 7.93 -11.36 -10.80
CA ILE A 131 6.48 -11.28 -10.95
C ILE A 131 6.09 -9.84 -11.29
N LYS A 132 5.30 -9.66 -12.35
CA LYS A 132 4.94 -8.34 -12.90
C LYS A 132 3.46 -8.02 -12.86
N SER A 133 2.60 -8.96 -12.50
CA SER A 133 1.16 -8.76 -12.44
C SER A 133 0.49 -9.62 -11.37
N TRP A 134 -0.73 -9.24 -10.98
CA TRP A 134 -1.57 -10.08 -10.11
C TRP A 134 -1.80 -11.47 -10.69
N LYS A 135 -2.00 -11.59 -12.02
CA LYS A 135 -2.22 -12.89 -12.65
C LYS A 135 -1.01 -13.80 -12.48
N GLU A 136 0.20 -13.29 -12.73
CA GLU A 136 1.44 -14.06 -12.54
C GLU A 136 1.64 -14.48 -11.08
N TYR A 137 1.30 -13.61 -10.12
CA TYR A 137 1.37 -13.95 -8.70
C TYR A 137 0.42 -15.10 -8.33
N TYR A 138 -0.83 -15.03 -8.78
CA TYR A 138 -1.85 -16.04 -8.50
C TYR A 138 -1.50 -17.38 -9.17
N ASP A 139 -1.05 -17.35 -10.41
CA ASP A 139 -0.58 -18.53 -11.14
C ASP A 139 0.60 -19.19 -10.40
N TRP A 140 1.59 -18.40 -9.94
CA TRP A 140 2.75 -18.92 -9.20
C TRP A 140 2.40 -19.47 -7.81
N ARG A 141 1.47 -18.83 -7.09
CA ARG A 141 1.00 -19.29 -5.79
C ARG A 141 -0.07 -20.39 -5.86
N CYS A 142 -0.44 -20.84 -7.05
CA CYS A 142 -1.53 -21.79 -7.28
C CYS A 142 -2.86 -21.31 -6.64
N LEU A 143 -3.11 -20.01 -6.65
CA LEU A 143 -4.32 -19.40 -6.09
C LEU A 143 -5.36 -19.17 -7.19
N PRO A 144 -6.64 -19.50 -6.95
CA PRO A 144 -7.67 -19.19 -7.92
C PRO A 144 -8.03 -17.69 -7.88
N LEU A 145 -8.45 -17.13 -9.02
CA LEU A 145 -8.74 -15.69 -9.18
C LEU A 145 -9.97 -15.18 -8.39
N HIS A 146 -10.71 -16.07 -7.73
CA HIS A 146 -11.76 -15.71 -6.79
C HIS A 146 -11.25 -15.59 -5.33
N SER A 147 -10.00 -15.96 -5.06
CA SER A 147 -9.39 -15.72 -3.74
C SER A 147 -9.21 -14.21 -3.52
N PRO A 148 -9.66 -13.65 -2.37
CA PRO A 148 -9.62 -12.21 -2.13
C PRO A 148 -8.27 -11.71 -1.58
N VAL A 149 -7.22 -12.54 -1.55
CA VAL A 149 -5.97 -12.20 -0.83
C VAL A 149 -5.25 -10.98 -1.37
N SER A 150 -5.50 -10.58 -2.63
CA SER A 150 -4.94 -9.33 -3.21
C SER A 150 -5.38 -8.08 -2.46
N VAL A 151 -6.52 -8.12 -1.76
CA VAL A 151 -6.99 -7.03 -0.89
C VAL A 151 -6.04 -6.76 0.27
N LEU A 152 -5.26 -7.75 0.72
CA LEU A 152 -4.26 -7.59 1.78
C LEU A 152 -2.82 -7.65 1.25
N LEU A 153 -2.57 -8.53 0.28
CA LEU A 153 -1.23 -8.75 -0.30
C LEU A 153 -0.71 -7.58 -1.13
N HIS A 154 -1.55 -6.59 -1.48
CA HIS A 154 -1.06 -5.40 -2.15
C HIS A 154 0.05 -4.70 -1.34
N TRP A 155 0.06 -4.79 -0.01
CA TRP A 155 1.13 -4.25 0.83
C TRP A 155 2.51 -4.87 0.54
N PRO A 156 2.75 -6.18 0.79
CA PRO A 156 4.04 -6.78 0.49
C PRO A 156 4.37 -6.80 -0.99
N LEU A 157 3.40 -6.96 -1.89
CA LEU A 157 3.68 -7.00 -3.33
C LEU A 157 4.06 -5.61 -3.87
N THR A 158 3.55 -4.53 -3.27
CA THR A 158 4.04 -3.17 -3.56
C THR A 158 5.48 -2.99 -3.07
N VAL A 159 5.83 -3.50 -1.89
CA VAL A 159 7.22 -3.49 -1.39
C VAL A 159 8.14 -4.30 -2.31
N TYR A 160 7.73 -5.52 -2.69
CA TYR A 160 8.45 -6.34 -3.66
C TYR A 160 8.66 -5.59 -4.99
N HIS A 161 7.61 -4.98 -5.54
CA HIS A 161 7.72 -4.24 -6.78
C HIS A 161 8.64 -3.01 -6.65
N SER A 162 8.60 -2.31 -5.52
CA SER A 162 9.50 -1.21 -5.19
C SER A 162 10.96 -1.67 -5.20
N ILE A 163 11.23 -2.84 -4.61
CA ILE A 163 12.54 -3.48 -4.62
C ILE A 163 12.95 -3.82 -6.06
N GLN A 164 12.06 -4.42 -6.86
CA GLN A 164 12.37 -4.74 -8.26
C GLN A 164 12.73 -3.48 -9.07
N LEU A 165 12.00 -2.37 -8.90
CA LEU A 165 12.29 -1.10 -9.56
C LEU A 165 13.68 -0.56 -9.21
N CYS A 166 14.13 -0.77 -7.97
CA CYS A 166 15.47 -0.35 -7.53
C CYS A 166 16.58 -1.35 -7.92
N LEU A 167 16.35 -2.66 -7.80
CA LEU A 167 17.35 -3.71 -8.03
C LEU A 167 17.58 -4.04 -9.51
N SER A 168 16.62 -3.76 -10.39
CA SER A 168 16.81 -3.91 -11.84
C SER A 168 17.95 -3.06 -12.40
N ARG A 169 18.39 -2.04 -11.65
CA ARG A 169 19.35 -1.02 -12.08
C ARG A 169 20.64 -1.01 -11.27
N THR A 170 20.63 -1.60 -10.08
CA THR A 170 21.83 -1.89 -9.27
C THR A 170 21.70 -3.33 -8.76
N PRO A 171 22.46 -4.30 -9.31
CA PRO A 171 22.50 -5.64 -8.73
C PRO A 171 22.79 -5.54 -7.24
N LEU A 172 22.21 -6.41 -6.42
CA LEU A 172 22.68 -6.64 -5.05
C LEU A 172 24.12 -7.20 -5.13
N SER A 173 25.08 -6.36 -5.49
CA SER A 173 26.48 -6.71 -5.54
C SER A 173 27.04 -6.45 -4.14
N GLU A 174 27.46 -7.52 -3.49
CA GLU A 174 28.26 -7.56 -2.25
C GLU A 174 27.62 -7.05 -0.94
N ALA A 175 26.40 -6.51 -0.96
CA ALA A 175 25.59 -6.48 0.25
C ALA A 175 25.19 -7.92 0.56
N GLY A 176 25.57 -8.45 1.73
CA GLY A 176 25.23 -9.81 2.14
C GLY A 176 23.74 -10.12 2.01
N ASN A 177 23.33 -11.35 2.30
CA ASN A 177 21.93 -11.81 2.24
C ASN A 177 20.99 -11.09 3.23
N LYS A 178 21.05 -9.75 3.37
CA LYS A 178 20.31 -8.90 4.29
C LYS A 178 19.80 -7.66 3.56
N LEU A 179 18.50 -7.40 3.64
CA LEU A 179 17.82 -6.25 3.06
C LEU A 179 17.13 -5.46 4.18
N ASN A 180 17.59 -4.24 4.45
CA ASN A 180 16.98 -3.34 5.41
C ASN A 180 16.06 -2.34 4.69
N ILE A 181 14.77 -2.39 4.99
CA ILE A 181 13.72 -1.55 4.41
C ILE A 181 13.23 -0.61 5.49
N HIS A 182 13.15 0.69 5.21
CA HIS A 182 12.37 1.60 6.06
C HIS A 182 11.01 1.83 5.40
N TYR A 183 9.95 1.38 6.08
CA TYR A 183 8.56 1.52 5.65
C TYR A 183 7.94 2.71 6.40
N LEU A 184 7.58 3.76 5.68
CA LEU A 184 7.12 5.01 6.28
C LEU A 184 5.61 5.16 6.21
N GLY A 185 5.03 5.64 7.32
CA GLY A 185 3.59 5.91 7.42
C GLY A 185 2.68 4.69 7.46
N PRO A 186 3.03 3.56 8.12
CA PRO A 186 2.11 2.43 8.21
C PRO A 186 0.87 2.81 9.04
N GLU A 187 -0.31 2.39 8.59
CA GLU A 187 -1.58 2.59 9.29
C GLU A 187 -2.28 1.26 9.52
N ARG A 188 -3.04 0.77 8.54
CA ARG A 188 -3.75 -0.53 8.62
C ARG A 188 -2.76 -1.69 8.71
N GLU A 189 -1.62 -1.53 8.06
CA GLU A 189 -0.51 -2.48 7.97
C GLU A 189 0.03 -2.85 9.34
N ILE A 190 -0.01 -1.92 10.32
CA ILE A 190 0.40 -2.18 11.71
C ILE A 190 -0.37 -3.37 12.31
N SER A 191 -1.62 -3.56 11.89
CA SER A 191 -2.48 -4.65 12.36
C SER A 191 -2.56 -5.83 11.40
N GLN A 192 -1.84 -5.77 10.28
CA GLN A 192 -1.80 -6.79 9.23
C GLN A 192 -0.36 -7.22 8.94
N ILE A 193 0.58 -6.98 9.87
CA ILE A 193 2.02 -7.22 9.69
C ILE A 193 2.37 -8.65 9.25
N LEU A 194 1.54 -9.65 9.58
CA LEU A 194 1.75 -11.03 9.13
C LEU A 194 1.66 -11.21 7.63
N VAL A 195 0.92 -10.35 6.92
CA VAL A 195 0.83 -10.38 5.46
C VAL A 195 2.21 -10.16 4.84
N PHE A 196 3.10 -9.42 5.51
CA PHE A 196 4.47 -9.19 5.04
C PHE A 196 5.35 -10.45 5.06
N SER A 197 4.95 -11.52 5.76
CA SER A 197 5.65 -12.82 5.71
C SER A 197 5.78 -13.37 4.28
N GLU A 198 4.90 -12.96 3.37
CA GLU A 198 4.95 -13.30 1.95
C GLU A 198 6.23 -12.85 1.25
N LEU A 199 6.88 -11.78 1.74
CA LEU A 199 8.16 -11.31 1.19
C LEU A 199 9.26 -12.37 1.26
N ARG A 200 9.17 -13.34 2.18
CA ARG A 200 10.11 -14.46 2.28
C ARG A 200 10.02 -15.41 1.09
N ALA A 201 8.81 -15.60 0.54
CA ALA A 201 8.59 -16.39 -0.65
C ALA A 201 9.03 -15.62 -1.91
N LEU A 202 8.82 -14.31 -1.93
CA LEU A 202 9.14 -13.44 -3.07
C LEU A 202 10.64 -13.12 -3.19
N LEU A 203 11.39 -13.19 -2.08
CA LEU A 203 12.82 -12.90 -2.01
C LEU A 203 13.55 -14.05 -1.30
N PRO A 204 13.60 -15.25 -1.93
CA PRO A 204 14.23 -16.42 -1.32
C PRO A 204 15.71 -16.17 -1.03
N GLY A 205 16.20 -16.69 0.10
CA GLY A 205 17.59 -16.51 0.53
C GLY A 205 17.93 -15.13 1.13
N VAL A 206 17.01 -14.17 1.17
CA VAL A 206 17.26 -12.82 1.71
C VAL A 206 16.72 -12.69 3.14
N SER A 207 17.54 -12.17 4.05
CA SER A 207 17.16 -11.79 5.42
C SER A 207 16.61 -10.36 5.40
N ILE A 208 15.30 -10.22 5.52
CA ILE A 208 14.61 -8.94 5.38
C ILE A 208 14.40 -8.34 6.77
N HIS A 209 14.87 -7.12 6.99
CA HIS A 209 14.52 -6.30 8.15
C HIS A 209 13.66 -5.14 7.67
N ILE A 210 12.47 -4.95 8.24
CA ILE A 210 11.62 -3.80 7.92
C ILE A 210 11.40 -2.97 9.19
N GLU A 211 11.84 -1.72 9.15
CA GLU A 211 11.52 -0.73 10.17
C GLU A 211 10.25 0.04 9.74
N PHE A 212 9.15 -0.21 10.43
CA PHE A 212 7.88 0.50 10.27
C PHE A 212 7.90 1.76 11.11
N VAL A 213 7.90 2.93 10.47
CA VAL A 213 8.04 4.22 11.15
C VAL A 213 6.86 5.11 10.82
N GLY A 214 6.08 5.52 11.82
CA GLY A 214 5.01 6.47 11.58
C GLY A 214 4.28 6.94 12.84
N PRO A 215 3.55 8.06 12.75
CA PRO A 215 2.81 8.62 13.88
C PRO A 215 1.65 7.73 14.33
N ALA A 216 1.08 6.93 13.41
CA ALA A 216 -0.03 6.01 13.67
C ALA A 216 0.36 4.77 14.48
N VAL A 217 1.66 4.47 14.64
CA VAL A 217 2.13 3.40 15.53
C VAL A 217 1.67 3.70 16.97
N PRO A 218 0.94 2.78 17.63
CA PRO A 218 0.54 2.97 19.02
C PRO A 218 1.76 3.06 19.94
N LEU A 219 1.70 3.95 20.94
CA LEU A 219 2.81 4.10 21.90
C LEU A 219 3.13 2.79 22.63
N SER A 220 2.11 1.98 22.93
CA SER A 220 2.26 0.66 23.56
C SER A 220 2.97 -0.38 22.69
N ARG A 221 3.14 -0.11 21.39
CA ARG A 221 3.81 -1.00 20.43
C ARG A 221 5.12 -0.39 19.90
N ASP A 222 5.52 0.78 20.39
CA ASP A 222 6.79 1.38 20.01
C ASP A 222 7.97 0.49 20.44
N GLY A 223 8.90 0.22 19.51
CA GLY A 223 10.01 -0.69 19.71
C GLY A 223 9.67 -2.19 19.59
N GLU A 224 8.39 -2.56 19.45
CA GLU A 224 7.99 -3.96 19.25
C GLU A 224 8.68 -4.55 18.03
N THR A 225 9.31 -5.72 18.22
CA THR A 225 9.98 -6.46 17.16
C THR A 225 9.33 -7.82 17.00
N ARG A 226 8.92 -8.17 15.78
CA ARG A 226 8.39 -9.49 15.43
C ARG A 226 9.26 -10.19 14.42
N ASN A 227 9.49 -11.48 14.64
CA ASN A 227 10.18 -12.36 13.71
C ASN A 227 9.17 -13.29 13.05
N PHE A 228 9.20 -13.38 11.74
CA PHE A 228 8.27 -14.17 10.94
C PHE A 228 9.01 -15.36 10.32
N ASN A 229 8.82 -16.53 10.93
CA ASN A 229 9.36 -17.79 10.44
C ASN A 229 8.30 -18.65 9.73
N LYS A 230 7.03 -18.25 9.83
CA LYS A 230 5.86 -18.90 9.24
C LYS A 230 4.94 -17.86 8.59
N TYR A 231 4.04 -18.31 7.72
CA TYR A 231 2.99 -17.49 7.13
C TYR A 231 1.77 -17.42 8.04
N ALA A 232 0.86 -16.48 7.77
CA ALA A 232 -0.44 -16.44 8.45
C ALA A 232 -1.22 -17.75 8.20
N HIS A 233 -1.89 -18.27 9.23
CA HIS A 233 -2.58 -19.55 9.14
C HIS A 233 -3.88 -19.46 8.35
N CYS A 234 -4.22 -20.55 7.65
CA CYS A 234 -5.55 -20.76 7.07
C CYS A 234 -6.60 -21.14 8.15
N SER A 235 -7.85 -21.31 7.74
CA SER A 235 -8.97 -21.70 8.61
C SER A 235 -9.01 -23.20 8.93
N GLU A 236 -8.48 -24.06 8.06
CA GLU A 236 -8.61 -25.53 8.17
C GLU A 236 -7.79 -26.11 9.34
N ALA A 237 -8.40 -26.97 10.15
CA ALA A 237 -7.79 -27.52 11.37
C ALA A 237 -6.55 -28.38 11.06
N ASP A 238 -6.67 -29.23 10.03
CA ASP A 238 -5.65 -30.25 9.69
C ASP A 238 -4.60 -29.75 8.69
N CYS A 239 -4.58 -28.45 8.40
CA CYS A 239 -3.61 -27.88 7.47
C CYS A 239 -2.20 -27.90 8.06
N SER A 240 -1.23 -28.28 7.22
CA SER A 240 0.19 -28.31 7.58
C SER A 240 0.71 -26.94 8.05
N CYS A 241 0.09 -25.82 7.69
CA CYS A 241 0.49 -24.50 8.16
C CYS A 241 0.37 -24.34 9.69
N LYS A 242 -0.49 -25.12 10.35
CA LYS A 242 -0.71 -25.11 11.81
C LYS A 242 0.16 -26.11 12.56
N SER A 243 0.85 -27.00 11.83
CA SER A 243 1.76 -27.94 12.45
C SER A 243 2.88 -27.19 13.17
N SER A 244 3.06 -27.52 14.44
CA SER A 244 4.21 -27.15 15.24
C SER A 244 5.38 -28.07 14.89
N TYR A 245 5.71 -28.23 13.59
CA TYR A 245 6.96 -28.86 13.20
C TYR A 245 8.12 -27.96 13.67
N ASP A 246 8.48 -28.11 14.95
CA ASP A 246 9.86 -28.13 15.39
C ASP A 246 10.49 -29.29 14.65
N ASN A 247 11.36 -28.97 13.69
CA ASN A 247 12.21 -29.97 13.09
C ASN A 247 13.62 -29.42 13.00
N SER A 248 14.34 -29.72 14.07
CA SER A 248 15.71 -30.22 14.13
C SER A 248 16.07 -31.32 13.10
N SER A 249 15.41 -31.38 11.94
CA SER A 249 15.89 -32.07 10.76
C SER A 249 16.67 -31.06 9.92
N GLN A 250 17.93 -30.85 10.32
CA GLN A 250 18.97 -30.47 9.38
C GLN A 250 18.92 -31.47 8.23
N ASN A 251 18.33 -31.09 7.09
CA ASN A 251 18.59 -31.58 5.73
C ASN A 251 17.40 -31.30 4.79
N SER A 252 17.10 -30.02 4.55
CA SER A 252 16.63 -29.54 3.25
C SER A 252 16.70 -27.99 3.19
N SER A 253 17.74 -27.49 2.52
CA SER A 253 18.01 -26.10 2.12
C SER A 253 18.30 -25.06 3.22
N SER A 254 19.59 -24.76 3.40
CA SER A 254 20.15 -23.65 4.21
C SER A 254 19.91 -22.26 3.59
N LEU A 255 18.74 -22.02 2.98
CA LEU A 255 18.47 -20.83 2.15
C LEU A 255 17.10 -20.17 2.46
N LYS A 256 16.46 -20.48 3.59
CA LYS A 256 15.19 -19.83 3.94
C LYS A 256 15.47 -18.45 4.55
N GLY A 257 15.15 -17.41 3.80
CA GLY A 257 15.22 -16.01 4.24
C GLY A 257 14.40 -15.77 5.51
N THR A 258 14.89 -14.89 6.38
CA THR A 258 14.20 -14.44 7.58
C THR A 258 13.46 -13.14 7.30
N LEU A 259 12.39 -12.86 8.05
CA LEU A 259 11.75 -11.54 8.07
C LEU A 259 11.62 -11.07 9.50
N THR A 260 12.21 -9.92 9.79
CA THR A 260 12.05 -9.21 11.06
C THR A 260 11.38 -7.87 10.77
N LEU A 261 10.38 -7.51 11.57
CA LEU A 261 9.67 -6.24 11.46
C LEU A 261 9.69 -5.55 12.81
N LYS A 262 10.09 -4.28 12.82
CA LYS A 262 10.16 -3.46 14.03
C LYS A 262 9.29 -2.22 13.88
N LEU A 263 8.48 -1.92 14.90
CA LEU A 263 7.59 -0.76 14.92
C LEU A 263 8.26 0.41 15.63
N ARG A 264 8.11 1.62 15.07
CA ARG A 264 8.59 2.88 15.62
C ARG A 264 7.53 3.96 15.55
N LYS A 265 7.21 4.53 16.71
CA LYS A 265 6.31 5.67 16.80
C LYS A 265 7.07 6.97 16.60
N GLY A 266 6.56 7.81 15.70
CA GLY A 266 7.06 9.17 15.48
C GLY A 266 7.10 9.54 14.01
N LEU A 267 7.36 10.81 13.72
CA LEU A 267 7.69 11.22 12.36
C LEU A 267 9.09 10.72 12.04
N TYR A 268 9.32 10.23 10.82
CA TYR A 268 10.61 9.63 10.44
C TYR A 268 11.80 10.54 10.78
N HIS A 269 11.67 11.85 10.51
CA HIS A 269 12.73 12.82 10.76
C HIS A 269 13.05 13.07 12.25
N GLU A 270 12.15 12.71 13.16
CA GLU A 270 12.37 12.84 14.60
C GLU A 270 13.14 11.64 15.16
N VAL A 271 12.96 10.46 14.56
CA VAL A 271 13.49 9.19 15.08
C VAL A 271 14.60 8.57 14.23
N TYR A 272 14.87 9.10 13.03
CA TYR A 272 15.81 8.48 12.09
C TYR A 272 17.20 8.27 12.68
N SER A 273 17.71 9.20 13.49
CA SER A 273 19.04 9.14 14.08
C SER A 273 19.22 7.93 14.99
N ASP A 274 18.16 7.51 15.69
CA ASP A 274 18.17 6.33 16.54
C ASP A 274 18.02 5.04 15.73
N ILE A 275 17.27 5.10 14.62
CA ILE A 275 17.07 3.95 13.73
C ILE A 275 18.35 3.64 12.94
N THR A 276 19.00 4.65 12.37
CA THR A 276 20.16 4.48 11.49
C THR A 276 21.50 4.44 12.21
N ARG A 277 21.49 4.27 13.54
CA ARG A 277 22.73 4.26 14.35
C ARG A 277 23.67 3.13 13.93
N ASP A 278 23.11 1.95 13.68
CA ASP A 278 23.88 0.74 13.39
C ASP A 278 23.84 0.36 11.90
N THR A 279 22.76 0.65 11.19
CA THR A 279 22.60 0.25 9.78
C THR A 279 21.69 1.22 9.03
N LYS A 280 22.09 1.62 7.82
CA LYS A 280 21.26 2.43 6.91
C LYS A 280 20.27 1.55 6.15
N PRO A 281 19.09 2.08 5.75
CA PRO A 281 18.21 1.34 4.85
C PRO A 281 18.87 1.14 3.50
N ASN A 282 18.58 0.01 2.87
CA ASN A 282 18.84 -0.25 1.47
C ASN A 282 17.79 0.42 0.57
N ILE A 283 16.56 0.56 1.06
CA ILE A 283 15.44 1.20 0.36
C ILE A 283 14.47 1.80 1.38
N ILE A 284 13.88 2.93 1.01
CA ILE A 284 12.72 3.52 1.69
C ILE A 284 11.48 3.25 0.85
N VAL A 285 10.42 2.75 1.48
CA VAL A 285 9.11 2.58 0.85
C VAL A 285 8.08 3.35 1.67
N ALA A 286 7.36 4.26 1.03
CA ALA A 286 6.35 5.11 1.65
C ALA A 286 5.04 4.98 0.87
N PRO A 287 4.23 3.97 1.17
CA PRO A 287 2.98 3.77 0.46
C PRO A 287 1.92 4.77 0.89
N ASN A 288 1.06 5.16 -0.06
CA ASN A 288 -0.02 6.15 0.12
C ASN A 288 0.45 7.41 0.86
N ALA A 289 1.61 7.94 0.45
CA ALA A 289 2.39 8.87 1.26
C ALA A 289 1.68 10.21 1.51
N GLY A 290 0.84 10.66 0.57
CA GLY A 290 0.13 11.94 0.70
C GLY A 290 1.10 13.12 0.86
N ILE A 291 2.25 13.10 0.16
CA ILE A 291 3.32 14.10 0.35
C ILE A 291 2.82 15.53 0.16
N ALA A 292 1.99 15.75 -0.85
CA ALA A 292 1.42 17.07 -1.12
C ALA A 292 0.39 17.51 -0.07
N ALA A 293 -0.22 16.57 0.65
CA ALA A 293 -1.25 16.84 1.65
C ALA A 293 -0.66 17.12 3.05
N TYR A 294 0.54 16.60 3.36
CA TYR A 294 1.12 16.70 4.70
C TYR A 294 2.48 17.42 4.70
N PRO A 295 2.53 18.71 5.13
CA PRO A 295 3.79 19.47 5.21
C PRO A 295 4.86 18.84 6.09
N THR A 296 4.48 17.95 7.01
CA THR A 296 5.39 17.16 7.85
C THR A 296 6.34 16.26 7.04
N TRP A 297 6.11 16.06 5.74
CA TRP A 297 7.05 15.37 4.86
C TRP A 297 8.32 16.17 4.56
N LEU A 298 8.31 17.51 4.62
CA LEU A 298 9.45 18.33 4.20
C LEU A 298 10.76 17.94 4.93
N PRO A 299 10.80 17.84 6.28
CA PRO A 299 12.04 17.46 6.96
C PRO A 299 12.44 15.99 6.69
N THR A 300 11.46 15.11 6.47
CA THR A 300 11.69 13.72 6.08
C THR A 300 12.36 13.64 4.71
N LEU A 301 11.88 14.38 3.71
CA LEU A 301 12.44 14.42 2.36
C LEU A 301 13.88 14.97 2.36
N GLU A 302 14.19 15.96 3.20
CA GLU A 302 15.56 16.46 3.38
C GLU A 302 16.50 15.43 4.01
N ILE A 303 16.01 14.54 4.87
CA ILE A 303 16.81 13.40 5.36
C ILE A 303 17.02 12.40 4.23
N ILE A 304 15.97 12.04 3.50
CA ILE A 304 16.04 11.07 2.40
C ILE A 304 17.08 11.53 1.36
N LYS A 305 17.04 12.81 0.97
CA LYS A 305 18.04 13.48 0.11
C LYS A 305 19.46 13.38 0.66
N ARG A 306 19.65 13.67 1.95
CA ARG A 306 20.99 13.60 2.57
C ARG A 306 21.52 12.17 2.67
N MET A 307 20.64 11.18 2.78
CA MET A 307 21.04 9.78 2.90
C MET A 307 21.47 9.19 1.55
N GLY A 308 20.95 9.67 0.42
CA GLY A 308 21.31 9.16 -0.90
C GLY A 308 20.80 7.75 -1.20
N VAL A 309 19.80 7.27 -0.45
CA VAL A 309 19.23 5.92 -0.61
C VAL A 309 18.05 5.95 -1.57
N PRO A 310 17.75 4.83 -2.27
CA PRO A 310 16.52 4.73 -3.05
C PRO A 310 15.29 4.95 -2.19
N ALA A 311 14.36 5.78 -2.67
CA ALA A 311 13.06 5.99 -2.02
C ALA A 311 11.93 5.87 -3.05
N VAL A 312 10.95 5.03 -2.72
CA VAL A 312 9.79 4.74 -3.55
C VAL A 312 8.52 5.12 -2.79
N PHE A 313 7.64 5.83 -3.47
CA PHE A 313 6.40 6.37 -2.93
C PHE A 313 5.23 5.85 -3.75
N THR A 314 4.07 5.69 -3.09
CA THR A 314 2.82 5.45 -3.81
C THR A 314 1.74 6.43 -3.36
N ASP A 315 0.72 6.63 -4.20
CA ASP A 315 -0.47 7.42 -3.88
C ASP A 315 -1.74 6.81 -4.48
N TYR A 316 -2.89 7.22 -3.94
CA TYR A 316 -4.21 6.69 -4.30
C TYR A 316 -4.64 7.01 -5.72
N CYS A 317 -4.30 8.20 -6.20
CA CYS A 317 -4.69 8.71 -7.51
C CYS A 317 -3.52 9.40 -8.21
N GLU A 318 -3.64 9.57 -9.52
CA GLU A 318 -2.57 10.16 -10.32
C GLU A 318 -2.32 11.63 -9.95
N GLU A 319 -3.36 12.32 -9.47
CA GLU A 319 -3.25 13.71 -9.04
C GLU A 319 -2.37 13.88 -7.81
N ALA A 320 -2.64 13.08 -6.77
CA ALA A 320 -1.82 13.05 -5.57
C ALA A 320 -0.37 12.71 -5.91
N ALA A 321 -0.15 11.69 -6.76
CA ALA A 321 1.18 11.32 -7.22
C ALA A 321 1.88 12.44 -8.01
N TYR A 322 1.15 13.15 -8.88
CA TYR A 322 1.68 14.29 -9.63
C TYR A 322 2.15 15.39 -8.69
N LEU A 323 1.29 15.82 -7.74
CA LEU A 323 1.63 16.88 -6.80
C LEU A 323 2.80 16.46 -5.90
N ALA A 324 2.79 15.22 -5.40
CA ALA A 324 3.88 14.65 -4.62
C ALA A 324 5.21 14.65 -5.41
N SER A 325 5.18 14.24 -6.69
CA SER A 325 6.37 14.25 -7.55
C SER A 325 6.93 15.66 -7.76
N HIS A 326 6.09 16.69 -7.82
CA HIS A 326 6.55 18.08 -7.88
C HIS A 326 7.22 18.51 -6.57
N CYS A 327 6.60 18.23 -5.43
CA CYS A 327 7.18 18.52 -4.10
C CYS A 327 8.55 17.85 -3.92
N ILE A 328 8.65 16.57 -4.26
CA ILE A 328 9.90 15.82 -4.20
C ILE A 328 10.93 16.46 -5.15
N GLY A 329 10.54 16.76 -6.39
CA GLY A 329 11.45 17.32 -7.39
C GLY A 329 12.06 18.66 -6.97
N SER A 330 11.27 19.53 -6.34
CA SER A 330 11.75 20.80 -5.79
C SER A 330 12.78 20.62 -4.67
N ILE A 331 12.61 19.59 -3.82
CA ILE A 331 13.52 19.33 -2.69
C ILE A 331 14.79 18.62 -3.15
N LEU A 332 14.65 17.58 -3.98
CA LEU A 332 15.77 16.79 -4.47
C LEU A 332 16.60 17.53 -5.54
N GLY A 333 16.05 18.59 -6.13
CA GLY A 333 16.71 19.37 -7.19
C GLY A 333 16.74 18.66 -8.55
N ARG A 334 15.92 17.61 -8.73
CA ARG A 334 15.78 16.86 -9.98
C ARG A 334 14.41 16.19 -10.04
N ALA A 335 13.89 15.97 -11.24
CA ALA A 335 12.62 15.26 -11.42
C ALA A 335 12.73 13.81 -10.91
N PRO A 336 11.75 13.31 -10.14
CA PRO A 336 11.62 11.88 -9.84
C PRO A 336 11.41 11.05 -11.11
N GLU A 337 11.54 9.72 -11.00
CA GLU A 337 11.17 8.82 -12.09
C GLU A 337 9.67 8.97 -12.43
N PRO A 338 9.28 8.66 -13.69
CA PRO A 338 7.90 8.80 -14.13
C PRO A 338 6.92 8.02 -13.24
N ILE A 339 5.78 8.65 -12.98
CA ILE A 339 4.64 8.04 -12.29
C ILE A 339 4.12 6.88 -13.14
N GLN A 340 3.99 5.72 -12.51
CA GLN A 340 3.54 4.48 -13.15
C GLN A 340 2.37 3.89 -12.38
N VAL A 341 1.52 3.12 -13.06
CA VAL A 341 0.50 2.32 -12.37
C VAL A 341 1.20 1.16 -11.67
N ASN A 342 0.95 1.00 -10.38
CA ASN A 342 1.43 -0.16 -9.64
C ASN A 342 0.62 -1.40 -10.07
N PRO A 343 1.27 -2.44 -10.61
CA PRO A 343 0.57 -3.67 -11.03
C PRO A 343 -0.05 -4.42 -9.85
N PHE A 344 0.41 -4.15 -8.62
CA PHE A 344 -0.09 -4.75 -7.39
C PHE A 344 -0.92 -3.80 -6.54
N ARG A 345 -1.51 -2.75 -7.13
CA ARG A 345 -2.50 -1.91 -6.45
C ARG A 345 -3.65 -2.76 -5.89
N GLN A 346 -4.25 -2.31 -4.79
CA GLN A 346 -5.39 -2.99 -4.19
C GLN A 346 -6.57 -2.99 -5.17
N PRO A 347 -7.30 -4.11 -5.35
CA PRO A 347 -8.44 -4.15 -6.28
C PRO A 347 -9.68 -3.41 -5.78
N VAL A 348 -9.70 -3.00 -4.50
CA VAL A 348 -10.84 -2.33 -3.88
C VAL A 348 -10.75 -0.82 -4.16
N PRO A 349 -11.76 -0.22 -4.82
CA PRO A 349 -11.75 1.20 -5.09
C PRO A 349 -11.89 1.99 -3.78
N VAL A 350 -11.20 3.13 -3.70
CA VAL A 350 -11.19 4.02 -2.54
C VAL A 350 -12.01 5.26 -2.86
N GLU A 351 -12.93 5.67 -1.97
CA GLU A 351 -13.62 6.94 -2.12
C GLU A 351 -12.71 8.09 -1.65
N GLU A 352 -12.41 9.02 -2.55
CA GLU A 352 -11.74 10.27 -2.22
C GLU A 352 -12.79 11.40 -2.13
N THR A 353 -12.73 12.22 -1.08
CA THR A 353 -13.79 13.20 -0.80
C THR A 353 -13.67 14.47 -1.65
N ALA A 354 -12.49 14.75 -2.18
CA ALA A 354 -12.17 16.00 -2.89
C ALA A 354 -12.39 15.92 -4.41
N LEU A 355 -11.96 14.83 -5.05
CA LEU A 355 -12.03 14.64 -6.51
C LEU A 355 -12.66 13.28 -6.85
N ASN A 356 -13.44 13.22 -7.93
CA ASN A 356 -14.02 11.99 -8.47
C ASN A 356 -13.01 11.24 -9.36
N LEU A 357 -11.72 11.33 -9.05
CA LEU A 357 -10.69 10.59 -9.77
C LEU A 357 -10.78 9.10 -9.42
N PRO A 358 -10.34 8.19 -10.29
CA PRO A 358 -10.25 6.78 -9.94
C PRO A 358 -9.14 6.57 -8.93
N CYS A 359 -9.48 6.01 -7.77
CA CYS A 359 -8.56 5.85 -6.64
C CYS A 359 -8.51 4.40 -6.18
N TYR A 360 -7.30 3.89 -5.95
CA TYR A 360 -7.04 2.57 -5.36
C TYR A 360 -5.88 2.68 -4.38
N SER A 361 -5.86 1.86 -3.33
CA SER A 361 -4.69 1.85 -2.43
C SER A 361 -3.43 1.40 -3.19
N ASN A 362 -2.32 2.12 -3.01
CA ASN A 362 -1.08 1.98 -3.76
C ASN A 362 -1.26 2.03 -5.28
N CYS A 363 -2.17 2.86 -5.81
CA CYS A 363 -2.51 2.87 -7.25
C CYS A 363 -1.34 3.28 -8.14
N PHE A 364 -0.68 4.38 -7.79
CA PHE A 364 0.42 4.93 -8.57
C PHE A 364 1.72 4.83 -7.78
N ILE A 365 2.81 4.49 -8.45
CA ILE A 365 4.15 4.34 -7.87
C ILE A 365 5.14 5.27 -8.59
N PHE A 366 6.00 5.91 -7.81
CA PHE A 366 6.98 6.90 -8.28
C PHE A 366 8.13 7.03 -7.27
N GLY A 367 9.19 7.77 -7.60
CA GLY A 367 10.36 7.94 -6.71
C GLY A 367 11.69 7.91 -7.46
N SER A 368 12.81 7.76 -6.76
CA SER A 368 14.15 7.78 -7.39
C SER A 368 15.17 6.86 -6.71
N GLN A 369 16.12 6.38 -7.53
CA GLN A 369 17.17 5.38 -7.26
C GLN A 369 18.22 5.79 -6.22
N THR A 370 18.35 7.07 -5.86
CA THR A 370 19.35 7.57 -4.89
C THR A 370 19.01 9.02 -4.54
N CYS A 371 17.97 9.28 -3.75
CA CYS A 371 17.45 10.64 -3.54
C CYS A 371 18.50 11.70 -3.25
#